data_AF-A0AAE4YQ08-F1
#
_entry.id   AF-A0AAE4YQ08-F1
#
_cell.length_a   1.000
_cell.length_b   1.000
_cell.length_c   1.000
_cell.angle_alpha   90.00
_cell.angle_beta   90.00
_cell.angle_gamma   90.00
#
_symmetry.space_group_name_H-M   'P 1'
#
loop_
_entity.id
_entity.type
_entity.pdbx_description
1 polymer ?
#
loop_
_entity_poly.entity_id
_entity_poly.type
_entity_poly.pdbx_seq_one_letter_code
_entity_poly.pdbx_strand_id
1 'polypeptide(L)'
;MKPAKILMLAALLLVLPACSALTRSDRLVVVPPPPILRKAESMLLERCKGPVDLGDKPLTQAQLERLWIADRERLLSCARRHLALRDFYADRDAGLEGKP
;
A
#
# COMPACT_ATOMS: atom_id res chain seq x y z
N MET A 1 -19.54 -61.82 -17.44
CA MET A 1 -18.96 -60.67 -18.19
C MET A 1 -17.63 -61.11 -18.80
N LYS A 2 -17.32 -60.77 -20.06
CA LYS A 2 -16.07 -61.22 -20.74
C LYS A 2 -14.85 -60.50 -20.15
N PRO A 3 -13.69 -61.15 -19.98
CA PRO A 3 -12.49 -60.55 -19.36
C PRO A 3 -12.02 -59.28 -20.08
N ALA A 4 -12.19 -59.22 -21.40
CA ALA A 4 -11.92 -58.02 -22.21
C ALA A 4 -12.75 -56.79 -21.78
N LYS A 5 -13.99 -56.98 -21.30
CA LYS A 5 -14.83 -55.88 -20.81
C LYS A 5 -14.38 -55.37 -19.45
N ILE A 6 -13.87 -56.25 -18.60
CA ILE A 6 -13.34 -55.89 -17.28
C ILE A 6 -12.04 -55.09 -17.44
N LEU A 7 -11.15 -55.52 -18.34
CA LEU A 7 -9.93 -54.77 -18.68
C LEU A 7 -10.24 -53.39 -19.28
N MET A 8 -11.23 -53.29 -20.17
CA MET A 8 -11.67 -52.01 -20.74
C MET A 8 -12.24 -51.05 -19.66
N LEU A 9 -13.07 -51.55 -18.74
CA LEU A 9 -13.64 -50.73 -17.67
C LEU A 9 -12.57 -50.29 -16.65
N ALA A 10 -11.63 -51.18 -16.31
CA ALA A 10 -10.53 -50.84 -15.42
C ALA A 10 -9.60 -49.78 -16.05
N ALA A 11 -9.31 -49.90 -17.35
CA ALA A 11 -8.54 -48.90 -18.08
C ALA A 11 -9.26 -47.54 -18.12
N LEU A 12 -10.58 -47.54 -18.32
CA LEU A 12 -11.38 -46.30 -18.36
C LEU A 12 -11.40 -45.56 -17.01
N LEU A 13 -11.48 -46.31 -15.90
CA LEU A 13 -11.47 -45.77 -14.54
C LEU A 13 -10.11 -45.17 -14.13
N LEU A 14 -9.01 -45.63 -14.73
CA LEU A 14 -7.65 -45.14 -14.46
C LEU A 14 -7.31 -43.85 -15.23
N VAL A 15 -8.03 -43.51 -16.30
CA VAL A 15 -7.77 -42.30 -17.12
C VAL A 15 -8.55 -41.07 -16.64
N LEU A 16 -9.67 -41.27 -15.92
CA LEU A 16 -10.51 -40.18 -15.41
C LEU A 16 -9.83 -39.23 -14.38
N PRO A 17 -9.01 -39.68 -13.41
CA PRO A 17 -8.40 -38.76 -12.44
C PRO A 17 -7.25 -37.92 -13.02
N ALA A 18 -6.79 -38.19 -14.24
CA ALA A 18 -5.75 -37.39 -14.90
C ALA A 18 -6.27 -36.07 -15.50
N CYS A 19 -7.59 -35.94 -15.69
CA CYS A 19 -8.20 -34.73 -16.27
C CYS A 19 -8.63 -33.67 -15.22
N SER A 20 -8.72 -34.02 -13.94
CA SER A 20 -9.06 -33.07 -12.87
C SER A 20 -7.86 -32.21 -12.40
N ALA A 21 -6.65 -32.53 -12.86
CA ALA A 21 -5.44 -31.74 -12.64
C ALA A 21 -4.97 -30.99 -13.90
N LEU A 22 -5.87 -30.74 -14.86
CA LEU A 22 -5.57 -29.99 -16.08
C LEU A 22 -5.39 -28.49 -15.79
N THR A 23 -4.18 -28.17 -15.34
CA THR A 23 -3.43 -26.94 -15.60
C THR A 23 -4.13 -25.62 -15.32
N ARG A 24 -3.81 -25.02 -14.16
CA ARG A 24 -3.55 -23.57 -14.13
C ARG A 24 -2.45 -23.33 -15.17
N SER A 25 -2.84 -22.92 -16.37
CA SER A 25 -1.91 -22.69 -17.47
C SER A 25 -1.10 -21.46 -17.14
N ASP A 26 0.20 -21.64 -16.86
CA ASP A 26 1.15 -20.51 -16.75
C ASP A 26 1.27 -19.72 -18.06
N ARG A 27 0.68 -20.21 -19.17
CA ARG A 27 0.57 -19.49 -20.45
C ARG A 27 -0.69 -18.64 -20.58
N LEU A 28 -1.68 -18.84 -19.73
CA LEU A 28 -2.75 -17.87 -19.52
C LEU A 28 -2.33 -17.00 -18.33
N VAL A 29 -1.20 -16.31 -18.47
CA VAL A 29 -0.96 -15.12 -17.65
C VAL A 29 -2.02 -14.11 -18.09
N VAL A 30 -3.21 -14.21 -17.50
CA VAL A 30 -4.10 -13.06 -17.39
C VAL A 30 -3.28 -12.11 -16.53
N VAL A 31 -2.48 -11.26 -17.18
CA VAL A 31 -1.73 -10.22 -16.51
C VAL A 31 -2.79 -9.46 -15.73
N PRO A 32 -2.77 -9.50 -14.39
CA PRO A 32 -3.74 -8.75 -13.62
C PRO A 32 -3.60 -7.30 -14.08
N PRO A 33 -4.73 -6.56 -14.24
CA PRO A 33 -4.66 -5.17 -14.64
C PRO A 33 -3.66 -4.46 -13.72
N PRO A 34 -2.79 -3.59 -14.27
CA PRO A 34 -1.76 -2.94 -13.49
C PRO A 34 -2.41 -2.23 -12.29
N PRO A 35 -1.81 -2.30 -11.09
CA PRO A 35 -2.39 -1.68 -9.92
C PRO A 35 -2.55 -0.19 -10.17
N ILE A 36 -3.76 0.34 -9.92
CA ILE A 36 -4.02 1.77 -10.02
C ILE A 36 -3.39 2.44 -8.80
N LEU A 37 -2.24 3.08 -9.00
CA LEU A 37 -1.56 3.81 -7.93
C LEU A 37 -2.33 5.09 -7.61
N ARG A 38 -3.00 5.09 -6.46
CA ARG A 38 -3.59 6.32 -5.91
C ARG A 38 -2.48 7.34 -5.66
N LYS A 39 -2.78 8.61 -5.94
CA LYS A 39 -1.89 9.71 -5.54
C LYS A 39 -2.14 10.03 -4.07
N ALA A 40 -1.08 10.46 -3.38
CA ALA A 40 -1.22 11.05 -2.05
C ALA A 40 -2.11 12.30 -2.13
N GLU A 41 -2.83 12.58 -1.06
CA GLU A 41 -3.61 13.81 -0.95
C GLU A 41 -2.68 15.03 -1.04
N SER A 42 -3.08 16.06 -1.79
CA SER A 42 -2.24 17.24 -2.05
C SER A 42 -1.79 17.96 -0.78
N MET A 43 -2.65 17.98 0.24
CA MET A 43 -2.38 18.55 1.57
C MET A 43 -1.19 17.89 2.28
N LEU A 44 -0.85 16.64 1.98
CA LEU A 44 0.33 15.95 2.53
C LEU A 44 1.64 16.41 1.87
N LEU A 45 1.56 16.93 0.64
CA LEU A 45 2.70 17.40 -0.14
C LEU A 45 3.00 18.90 0.08
N GLU A 46 2.13 19.58 0.82
CA GLU A 46 2.33 20.99 1.15
C GLU A 46 3.60 21.20 1.98
N ARG A 47 4.36 22.23 1.62
CA ARG A 47 5.56 22.63 2.37
C ARG A 47 5.22 22.96 3.82
N CYS A 48 6.17 22.71 4.72
CA CYS A 48 6.03 23.15 6.09
C CYS A 48 6.20 24.66 6.19
N LYS A 49 5.37 25.27 7.04
CA LYS A 49 5.58 26.66 7.43
C LYS A 49 6.90 26.71 8.20
N GLY A 50 7.76 27.65 7.83
CA GLY A 50 9.01 27.90 8.54
C GLY A 50 8.78 28.50 9.93
N PRO A 51 9.89 28.82 10.62
CA PRO A 51 9.85 29.47 11.92
C PRO A 51 8.98 30.73 11.92
N VAL A 52 8.41 31.06 13.07
CA VAL A 52 7.78 32.38 13.27
C VAL A 52 8.82 33.50 13.14
N ASP A 53 8.44 34.59 12.49
CA ASP A 53 9.26 35.80 12.43
C ASP A 53 9.19 36.54 13.77
N LEU A 54 10.34 36.83 14.36
CA LEU A 54 10.46 37.54 15.63
C LEU A 54 10.52 39.06 15.44
N GLY A 55 10.86 39.51 14.23
CA GLY A 55 11.21 40.90 13.94
C GLY A 55 12.42 41.40 14.75
N ASP A 56 12.62 42.72 14.74
CA ASP A 56 13.81 43.36 15.33
C ASP A 56 13.53 44.10 16.66
N LYS A 57 12.29 44.05 17.15
CA LYS A 57 11.88 44.78 18.36
C LYS A 57 12.01 43.91 19.60
N PRO A 58 12.33 44.49 20.77
CA PRO A 58 12.30 43.75 22.02
C PRO A 58 10.90 43.19 22.28
N LEU A 59 10.83 41.90 22.58
CA LEU A 59 9.61 41.19 22.88
C LEU A 59 9.34 41.21 24.39
N THR A 60 8.10 41.50 24.77
CA THR A 60 7.61 41.19 26.11
C THR A 60 7.49 39.67 26.28
N GLN A 61 7.54 39.19 27.52
CA GLN A 61 7.37 37.75 27.81
C GLN A 61 6.07 37.19 27.22
N ALA A 62 4.95 37.91 27.38
CA ALA A 62 3.65 37.49 26.84
C ALA A 62 3.60 37.46 25.29
N GLN A 63 4.44 38.22 24.59
CA GLN A 63 4.57 38.11 23.13
C GLN A 63 5.42 36.90 22.76
N LEU A 64 6.53 36.69 23.45
CA LEU A 64 7.43 35.56 23.22
C LEU A 64 6.69 34.22 23.40
N GLU A 65 5.91 34.08 24.48
CA GLU A 65 5.15 32.86 24.75
C GLU A 65 4.14 32.55 23.64
N ARG A 66 3.46 33.58 23.11
CA ARG A 66 2.52 33.41 21.99
C ARG A 66 3.24 32.98 20.70
N LEU A 67 4.38 33.58 20.40
CA LEU A 67 5.19 33.21 19.23
C LEU A 67 5.74 31.79 19.36
N TRP A 68 6.18 31.39 20.56
CA TRP A 68 6.64 30.04 20.85
C TRP A 68 5.54 29.00 20.62
N ILE A 69 4.33 29.25 21.13
CA ILE A 69 3.19 28.34 20.92
C ILE A 69 2.91 28.18 19.43
N ALA A 70 2.83 29.28 18.69
CA ALA A 70 2.57 29.26 17.26
C ALA A 70 3.66 28.50 16.48
N ASP A 71 4.93 28.65 16.86
CA ASP A 71 6.04 27.92 16.25
C ASP A 71 5.95 26.42 16.51
N ARG A 72 5.66 26.04 17.77
CA ARG A 72 5.49 24.65 18.18
C ARG A 72 4.31 23.99 17.45
N GLU A 73 3.21 24.70 17.25
CA GLU A 73 2.08 24.21 16.47
C GLU A 73 2.44 23.95 15.00
N ARG A 74 3.22 24.86 14.37
CA ARG A 74 3.71 24.68 13.00
C ARG A 74 4.57 23.42 12.88
N LEU A 75 5.49 23.21 13.82
CA LEU A 75 6.35 22.03 13.87
C LEU A 75 5.55 20.74 14.01
N LEU A 76 4.61 20.69 14.95
CA LEU A 76 3.80 19.48 15.19
C LEU A 76 2.87 19.17 14.01
N SER A 77 2.24 20.18 13.42
CA SER A 77 1.42 20.01 12.23
C SER A 77 2.24 19.49 11.04
N CYS A 78 3.43 20.07 10.82
CA CYS A 78 4.37 19.61 9.81
C CYS A 78 4.76 18.14 10.00
N ALA A 79 5.16 17.76 11.23
CA ALA A 79 5.56 16.41 11.57
C ALA A 79 4.43 15.40 11.34
N ARG A 80 3.20 15.72 11.77
CA ARG A 80 2.03 14.85 11.55
C ARG A 80 1.74 14.60 10.08
N ARG A 81 1.81 15.65 9.23
CA ARG A 81 1.62 15.48 7.77
C ARG A 81 2.70 14.60 7.15
N HIS A 82 3.97 14.77 7.54
CA HIS A 82 5.06 13.95 7.01
C HIS A 82 4.96 12.48 7.45
N LEU A 83 4.55 12.23 8.68
CA LEU A 83 4.26 10.87 9.15
C LEU A 83 3.13 10.25 8.34
N ALA A 84 2.02 10.98 8.13
CA ALA A 84 0.91 10.49 7.30
C ALA A 84 1.34 10.22 5.84
N LEU A 85 2.20 11.06 5.26
CA LEU A 85 2.74 10.84 3.92
C LEU A 85 3.62 9.59 3.85
N ARG A 86 4.49 9.39 4.85
CA ARG A 86 5.31 8.19 4.98
C ARG A 86 4.44 6.94 5.08
N ASP A 87 3.44 6.97 5.94
CA ASP A 87 2.56 5.84 6.21
C ASP A 87 1.73 5.48 4.96
N PHE A 88 1.26 6.49 4.22
CA PHE A 88 0.61 6.29 2.92
C PHE A 88 1.50 5.53 1.92
N TYR A 89 2.77 5.93 1.79
CA TYR A 89 3.68 5.25 0.87
C TYR A 89 4.09 3.87 1.38
N ALA A 90 4.26 3.69 2.69
CA ALA A 90 4.54 2.38 3.28
C ALA A 90 3.42 1.38 3.02
N ASP A 91 2.16 1.77 3.19
CA ASP A 91 0.98 0.94 2.91
C ASP A 91 0.87 0.60 1.42
N ARG A 92 1.03 1.60 0.55
CA ARG A 92 1.05 1.40 -0.90
C ARG A 92 2.12 0.39 -1.30
N ASP A 93 3.34 0.57 -0.81
CA ASP A 93 4.48 -0.25 -1.23
C ASP A 93 4.37 -1.68 -0.67
N ALA A 94 3.85 -1.86 0.56
CA ALA A 94 3.54 -3.18 1.10
C ALA A 94 2.53 -3.95 0.23
N GLY A 95 1.46 -3.29 -0.22
CA GLY A 95 0.47 -3.88 -1.12
C GLY A 95 1.02 -4.24 -2.51
N LEU A 96 2.08 -3.55 -2.97
CA LEU A 96 2.74 -3.84 -4.25
C LEU A 96 3.77 -4.97 -4.15
N GLU A 97 4.47 -5.08 -3.03
CA GLU A 97 5.47 -6.13 -2.79
C GLU A 97 4.84 -7.51 -2.54
N GLY A 98 3.52 -7.58 -2.31
CA GLY A 98 2.82 -8.84 -2.05
C GLY A 98 3.27 -9.53 -0.76
N LYS A 99 3.87 -8.79 0.17
CA LYS A 99 4.18 -9.29 1.51
C LYS A 99 2.86 -9.42 2.29
N PRO A 100 2.63 -10.55 2.97
CA PRO A 100 1.41 -10.79 3.74
C PRO A 100 1.23 -9.78 4.88
#